data_AF-A0A9D7NV14-F1
#
_entry.id   AF-A0A9D7NV14-F1
#
_cell.length_a   1.000
_cell.length_b   1.000
_cell.length_c   1.000
_cell.angle_alpha   90.00
_cell.angle_beta   90.00
_cell.angle_gamma   90.00
#
_symmetry.space_group_name_H-M   'P 1'
#
loop_
_entity.id
_entity.type
_entity.pdbx_description
1 polymer ?
#
loop_
_entity_poly.entity_id
_entity_poly.type
_entity_poly.pdbx_seq_one_letter_code
_entity_poly.pdbx_strand_id
1 'polypeptide(L)'
;MTIPVLTTPVVIDPTWAARNCEVGLVPASAAECASILHTSGAASRQLIVRNGSTLTIDGPLTVSRTAVAGALTASVLDNSQLSCSTLAITGITPGAVNEAIVRCDAGGTVRVEDDLTIGVGGVLDLTSAVVPSGTLYLGGDWLNLEDELKFQEPNSVIILNGNVDQTITTTGPEVLATLRIQKTGGDLVLNSPIDIRTELDLSSGRITNTATELVSMRAGSVASNASDISFVHGPLQKLGNTPFTFPVGKGTNLRPCGLTGITGGSGSGFTAGASP
;
A
#
# COMPACT_ATOMS: atom_id res chain seq x y z
N MET A 1 17.59 -9.80 29.35
CA MET A 1 16.59 -10.00 28.30
C MET A 1 17.37 -10.28 27.02
N THR A 2 17.18 -11.44 26.40
CA THR A 2 17.88 -11.77 25.15
C THR A 2 17.32 -10.92 24.02
N ILE A 3 18.19 -10.34 23.22
CA ILE A 3 17.80 -9.60 22.01
C ILE A 3 17.29 -10.64 21.01
N PRO A 4 16.08 -10.48 20.43
CA PRO A 4 15.59 -11.36 19.38
C PRO A 4 16.57 -11.45 18.21
N VAL A 5 16.63 -12.62 17.60
CA VAL A 5 17.38 -12.90 16.36
C VAL A 5 16.42 -13.46 15.30
N LEU A 6 16.86 -13.65 14.05
CA LEU A 6 16.03 -14.12 12.92
C LEU A 6 15.27 -15.42 13.15
N THR A 7 15.63 -16.24 14.16
CA THR A 7 14.89 -17.46 14.51
C THR A 7 13.96 -17.29 15.72
N THR A 8 13.87 -16.08 16.29
CA THR A 8 13.08 -15.80 17.50
C THR A 8 11.70 -15.28 17.14
N PRO A 9 10.61 -16.00 17.40
CA PRO A 9 9.26 -15.45 17.30
C PRO A 9 9.02 -14.45 18.44
N VAL A 10 8.39 -13.32 18.14
CA VAL A 10 8.07 -12.27 19.09
C VAL A 10 6.56 -12.15 19.23
N VAL A 11 6.07 -12.10 20.47
CA VAL A 11 4.67 -11.85 20.79
C VAL A 11 4.59 -10.55 21.59
N ILE A 12 3.79 -9.62 21.12
CA ILE A 12 3.46 -8.35 21.78
C ILE A 12 1.97 -8.45 22.16
N ASP A 13 1.67 -8.69 23.44
CA ASP A 13 0.32 -9.02 23.89
C ASP A 13 0.00 -8.41 25.28
N PRO A 14 -1.27 -8.46 25.76
CA PRO A 14 -1.64 -7.88 27.04
C PRO A 14 -1.22 -8.70 28.26
N THR A 15 -0.84 -9.96 28.11
CA THR A 15 -0.52 -10.87 29.22
C THR A 15 0.74 -10.43 29.96
N TRP A 16 1.56 -9.61 29.31
CA TRP A 16 2.73 -8.96 29.89
C TRP A 16 2.47 -7.46 30.05
N ALA A 17 2.36 -7.00 31.29
CA ALA A 17 1.94 -5.63 31.63
C ALA A 17 2.88 -4.51 31.13
N ALA A 18 4.06 -4.83 30.59
CA ALA A 18 5.15 -3.85 30.37
C ALA A 18 5.83 -3.89 28.98
N ARG A 19 5.31 -4.59 27.97
CA ARG A 19 6.05 -4.77 26.71
C ARG A 19 5.31 -4.23 25.49
N ASN A 20 5.30 -2.90 25.37
CA ASN A 20 5.42 -2.33 24.02
C ASN A 20 6.77 -2.79 23.42
N CYS A 21 6.85 -2.91 22.12
CA CYS A 21 8.10 -3.14 21.42
C CYS A 21 8.57 -1.82 20.82
N GLU A 22 9.84 -1.47 21.05
CA GLU A 22 10.42 -0.24 20.53
C GLU A 22 11.82 -0.50 19.98
N VAL A 23 11.99 -0.19 18.70
CA VAL A 23 13.24 -0.24 17.94
C VAL A 23 13.65 1.20 17.65
N GLY A 24 14.93 1.54 17.86
CA GLY A 24 15.39 2.92 17.73
C GLY A 24 15.44 3.72 19.02
N LEU A 25 15.57 3.06 20.18
CA LEU A 25 16.03 3.71 21.41
C LEU A 25 17.45 4.31 21.24
N VAL A 26 18.26 3.62 20.44
CA VAL A 26 19.50 4.12 19.87
C VAL A 26 19.22 4.48 18.40
N PRO A 27 19.50 5.72 17.94
CA PRO A 27 19.29 6.10 16.55
C PRO A 27 20.06 5.21 15.57
N ALA A 28 19.51 5.02 14.37
CA ALA A 28 20.08 4.18 13.31
C ALA A 28 20.45 2.76 13.77
N SER A 29 19.63 2.18 14.65
CA SER A 29 19.81 0.81 15.13
C SER A 29 19.05 -0.19 14.27
N ALA A 30 19.39 -1.47 14.42
CA ALA A 30 18.70 -2.57 13.75
C ALA A 30 18.21 -3.60 14.77
N ALA A 31 17.05 -4.20 14.48
CA ALA A 31 16.50 -5.33 15.21
C ALA A 31 15.95 -6.37 14.23
N GLU A 32 16.04 -7.64 14.61
CA GLU A 32 15.66 -8.77 13.76
C GLU A 32 14.84 -9.79 14.54
N CYS A 33 13.87 -10.43 13.88
CA CYS A 33 13.11 -11.53 14.47
C CYS A 33 12.53 -12.47 13.39
N ALA A 34 12.07 -13.65 13.81
CA ALA A 34 11.45 -14.62 12.90
C ALA A 34 10.04 -14.21 12.49
N SER A 35 9.27 -13.68 13.43
CA SER A 35 7.87 -13.29 13.22
C SER A 35 7.42 -12.39 14.36
N ILE A 36 6.36 -11.62 14.11
CA ILE A 36 5.70 -10.84 15.16
C ILE A 36 4.20 -11.14 15.15
N LEU A 37 3.69 -11.57 16.30
CA LEU A 37 2.27 -11.52 16.63
C LEU A 37 2.02 -10.35 17.57
N HIS A 38 1.36 -9.30 17.07
CA HIS A 38 1.03 -8.09 17.81
C HIS A 38 -0.47 -8.00 18.07
N THR A 39 -0.86 -8.09 19.34
CA THR A 39 -2.26 -8.11 19.79
C THR A 39 -2.47 -7.24 21.03
N SER A 40 -3.68 -6.74 21.23
CA SER A 40 -3.99 -5.82 22.35
C SER A 40 -4.74 -6.46 23.51
N GLY A 41 -5.59 -7.46 23.26
CA GLY A 41 -6.73 -7.73 24.15
C GLY A 41 -7.43 -6.41 24.51
N ALA A 42 -7.69 -6.18 25.81
CA ALA A 42 -8.31 -4.97 26.32
C ALA A 42 -7.33 -3.83 26.69
N ALA A 43 -6.02 -4.02 26.51
CA ALA A 43 -4.98 -3.05 26.91
C ALA A 43 -4.28 -2.50 25.67
N SER A 44 -3.95 -1.20 25.68
CA SER A 44 -3.23 -0.60 24.55
C SER A 44 -1.84 -1.22 24.36
N ARG A 45 -1.45 -1.50 23.12
CA ARG A 45 -0.15 -2.07 22.76
C ARG A 45 0.44 -1.38 21.53
N GLN A 46 1.76 -1.18 21.58
CA GLN A 46 2.49 -0.49 20.54
C GLN A 46 3.73 -1.26 20.10
N LEU A 47 3.96 -1.27 18.80
CA LEU A 47 5.22 -1.57 18.15
C LEU A 47 5.71 -0.27 17.50
N ILE A 48 6.92 0.18 17.80
CA ILE A 48 7.46 1.44 17.27
C ILE A 48 8.83 1.16 16.67
N VAL A 49 9.04 1.62 15.44
CA VAL A 49 10.36 1.71 14.79
C VAL A 49 10.62 3.17 14.49
N ARG A 50 11.68 3.75 15.05
CA ARG A 50 11.94 5.19 14.97
C ARG A 50 13.43 5.55 14.83
N ASN A 51 13.70 6.85 14.69
CA ASN A 51 15.05 7.43 14.62
C ASN A 51 15.94 6.81 13.54
N GLY A 52 15.41 6.64 12.33
CA GLY A 52 16.14 6.06 11.19
C GLY A 52 16.55 4.60 11.39
N SER A 53 15.84 3.86 12.23
CA SER A 53 16.18 2.48 12.59
C SER A 53 15.46 1.48 11.69
N THR A 54 15.91 0.23 11.71
CA THR A 54 15.34 -0.86 10.90
C THR A 54 14.84 -1.99 11.79
N LEU A 55 13.63 -2.47 11.51
CA LEU A 55 13.13 -3.75 12.00
C LEU A 55 12.95 -4.72 10.82
N THR A 56 13.65 -5.84 10.88
CA THR A 56 13.52 -6.93 9.90
C THR A 56 12.84 -8.13 10.54
N ILE A 57 11.75 -8.56 9.93
CA ILE A 57 10.96 -9.71 10.33
C ILE A 57 11.10 -10.72 9.18
N ASP A 58 11.76 -11.84 9.42
CA ASP A 58 12.02 -12.84 8.36
C ASP A 58 10.71 -13.45 7.82
N GLY A 59 9.72 -13.58 8.70
CA GLY A 59 8.40 -14.10 8.41
C GLY A 59 7.28 -13.07 8.62
N PRO A 60 6.09 -13.52 9.06
CA PRO A 60 4.90 -12.67 9.08
C PRO A 60 4.92 -11.63 10.20
N LEU A 61 4.36 -10.46 9.90
CA LEU A 61 3.85 -9.50 10.87
C LEU A 61 2.32 -9.58 10.90
N THR A 62 1.77 -10.06 12.00
CA THR A 62 0.32 -10.07 12.26
C THR A 62 -0.03 -9.02 13.30
N VAL A 63 -0.83 -8.02 12.93
CA VAL A 63 -1.39 -7.00 13.83
C VAL A 63 -2.88 -7.27 13.97
N SER A 64 -3.26 -7.94 15.06
CA SER A 64 -4.63 -8.40 15.28
C SER A 64 -5.18 -7.86 16.59
N ARG A 65 -6.20 -7.00 16.49
CA ARG A 65 -6.92 -6.50 17.66
C ARG A 65 -7.91 -7.55 18.14
N THR A 66 -7.82 -7.89 19.43
CA THR A 66 -8.58 -9.01 20.02
C THR A 66 -9.60 -8.59 21.07
N ALA A 67 -9.66 -7.31 21.48
CA ALA A 67 -10.79 -6.76 22.21
C ALA A 67 -11.12 -5.31 21.84
N VAL A 68 -12.34 -4.90 22.17
CA VAL A 68 -12.90 -3.57 21.83
C VAL A 68 -12.14 -2.45 22.54
N ALA A 69 -11.65 -2.66 23.76
CA ALA A 69 -10.81 -1.69 24.47
C ALA A 69 -9.32 -1.85 24.12
N GLY A 70 -8.53 -0.78 24.27
CA GLY A 70 -7.08 -0.80 24.07
C GLY A 70 -6.66 -0.57 22.61
N ALA A 71 -5.92 0.51 22.36
CA ALA A 71 -5.43 0.82 21.02
C ALA A 71 -4.32 -0.15 20.59
N LEU A 72 -4.28 -0.53 19.32
CA LEU A 72 -3.25 -1.40 18.75
C LEU A 72 -2.58 -0.70 17.57
N THR A 73 -1.31 -0.32 17.73
CA THR A 73 -0.59 0.44 16.69
C THR A 73 0.81 -0.09 16.45
N ALA A 74 1.15 -0.41 15.20
CA ALA A 74 2.52 -0.57 14.75
C ALA A 74 2.95 0.67 13.95
N SER A 75 3.98 1.40 14.38
CA SER A 75 4.35 2.69 13.78
C SER A 75 5.78 2.68 13.27
N VAL A 76 5.97 3.14 12.03
CA VAL A 76 7.26 3.40 11.39
C VAL A 76 7.43 4.90 11.23
N LEU A 77 8.37 5.47 11.99
CA LEU A 77 8.53 6.92 12.18
C LEU A 77 9.95 7.37 11.82
N ASP A 78 10.14 8.67 11.63
CA ASP A 78 11.46 9.31 11.55
C ASP A 78 12.43 8.64 10.56
N ASN A 79 11.99 8.41 9.31
CA ASN A 79 12.78 7.75 8.25
C ASN A 79 13.19 6.30 8.57
N SER A 80 12.43 5.61 9.41
CA SER A 80 12.70 4.22 9.78
C SER A 80 12.11 3.23 8.76
N GLN A 81 12.50 1.96 8.90
CA GLN A 81 12.09 0.90 7.99
C GLN A 81 11.58 -0.32 8.75
N LEU A 82 10.48 -0.89 8.26
CA LEU A 82 9.97 -2.19 8.70
C LEU A 82 9.87 -3.10 7.48
N SER A 83 10.39 -4.32 7.61
CA SER A 83 10.27 -5.37 6.57
C SER A 83 9.68 -6.64 7.17
N CYS A 84 8.81 -7.32 6.41
CA CYS A 84 8.21 -8.60 6.76
C CYS A 84 7.90 -9.42 5.49
N SER A 85 7.74 -10.73 5.63
CA SER A 85 7.30 -11.57 4.50
C SER A 85 5.85 -11.22 4.12
N THR A 86 4.91 -11.38 5.04
CA THR A 86 3.51 -11.00 4.89
C THR A 86 3.08 -10.01 5.96
N LEU A 87 2.15 -9.13 5.61
CA LEU A 87 1.53 -8.18 6.53
C LEU A 87 0.03 -8.43 6.61
N ALA A 88 -0.46 -8.81 7.79
CA ALA A 88 -1.88 -8.94 8.07
C ALA A 88 -2.31 -7.96 9.17
N ILE A 89 -3.30 -7.13 8.86
CA ILE A 89 -3.87 -6.13 9.77
C ILE A 89 -5.34 -6.48 9.95
N THR A 90 -5.80 -6.74 11.17
CA THR A 90 -7.21 -7.11 11.41
C THR A 90 -7.68 -6.52 12.73
N GLY A 91 -8.75 -5.74 12.66
CA GLY A 91 -9.46 -5.23 13.81
C GLY A 91 -10.64 -6.13 14.19
N ILE A 92 -11.69 -5.52 14.75
CA ILE A 92 -12.87 -6.25 15.22
C ILE A 92 -14.12 -5.83 14.47
N THR A 93 -14.28 -4.53 14.24
CA THR A 93 -15.50 -3.97 13.64
C THR A 93 -15.09 -2.94 12.59
N PRO A 94 -15.62 -3.03 11.35
CA PRO A 94 -15.38 -2.01 10.34
C PRO A 94 -15.85 -0.66 10.87
N GLY A 95 -15.15 0.43 10.55
CA GLY A 95 -15.67 1.77 10.86
C GLY A 95 -15.53 2.26 12.30
N ALA A 96 -15.19 1.39 13.26
CA ALA A 96 -15.21 1.74 14.69
C ALA A 96 -13.94 2.49 15.14
N VAL A 97 -13.99 3.16 16.30
CA VAL A 97 -12.81 3.70 17.02
C VAL A 97 -11.82 2.60 17.47
N ASN A 98 -12.07 1.35 17.08
CA ASN A 98 -11.42 0.15 17.58
C ASN A 98 -10.60 -0.56 16.50
N GLU A 99 -9.85 0.22 15.72
CA GLU A 99 -9.03 -0.27 14.61
C GLU A 99 -7.72 -0.91 15.10
N ALA A 100 -7.19 -1.83 14.28
CA ALA A 100 -5.79 -2.25 14.32
C ALA A 100 -5.03 -1.43 13.28
N ILE A 101 -4.02 -0.67 13.69
CA ILE A 101 -3.37 0.30 12.81
C ILE A 101 -1.92 -0.08 12.57
N VAL A 102 -1.52 -0.14 11.31
CA VAL A 102 -0.11 -0.03 10.90
C VAL A 102 0.06 1.35 10.30
N ARG A 103 0.92 2.17 10.92
CA ARG A 103 1.22 3.53 10.49
C ARG A 103 2.62 3.64 9.92
N CYS A 104 2.78 4.37 8.83
CA CYS A 104 4.07 4.79 8.30
C CYS A 104 4.05 6.29 7.99
N ASP A 105 4.88 7.05 8.69
CA ASP A 105 4.99 8.50 8.48
C ASP A 105 5.92 8.83 7.30
N ALA A 106 5.98 10.13 6.96
CA ALA A 106 6.84 10.63 5.89
C ALA A 106 8.30 10.19 6.05
N GLY A 107 8.89 9.74 4.93
CA GLY A 107 10.24 9.19 4.88
C GLY A 107 10.38 7.77 5.45
N GLY A 108 9.37 7.26 6.18
CA GLY A 108 9.31 5.88 6.61
C GLY A 108 9.04 4.92 5.46
N THR A 109 9.42 3.66 5.63
CA THR A 109 9.15 2.59 4.66
C THR A 109 8.61 1.35 5.33
N VAL A 110 7.52 0.81 4.80
CA VAL A 110 7.06 -0.56 5.05
C VAL A 110 7.34 -1.41 3.82
N ARG A 111 7.98 -2.55 4.00
CA ARG A 111 8.28 -3.51 2.93
C ARG A 111 7.65 -4.86 3.24
N VAL A 112 6.84 -5.34 2.30
CA VAL A 112 6.15 -6.63 2.38
C VAL A 112 6.59 -7.43 1.16
N GLU A 113 7.28 -8.55 1.38
CA GLU A 113 7.84 -9.35 0.27
C GLU A 113 6.76 -10.13 -0.47
N ASP A 114 5.77 -10.63 0.28
CA ASP A 114 4.63 -11.40 -0.21
C ASP A 114 3.36 -10.54 -0.05
N ASP A 115 2.32 -11.06 0.60
CA ASP A 115 0.98 -10.47 0.57
C ASP A 115 0.72 -9.46 1.69
N LEU A 116 -0.07 -8.44 1.34
CA LEU A 116 -0.73 -7.53 2.26
C LEU A 116 -2.21 -7.90 2.37
N THR A 117 -2.67 -8.10 3.60
CA THR A 117 -4.09 -8.22 3.94
C THR A 117 -4.51 -7.13 4.92
N ILE A 118 -5.37 -6.23 4.48
CA ILE A 118 -6.15 -5.34 5.34
C ILE A 118 -7.49 -6.02 5.56
N GLY A 119 -7.57 -6.78 6.65
CA GLY A 119 -8.77 -7.48 7.09
C GLY A 119 -9.73 -6.54 7.81
N VAL A 120 -10.89 -7.08 8.21
CA VAL A 120 -11.96 -6.28 8.79
C VAL A 120 -11.50 -5.51 10.05
N GLY A 121 -11.74 -4.19 10.10
CA GLY A 121 -11.29 -3.26 11.14
C GLY A 121 -9.78 -2.98 11.15
N GLY A 122 -9.03 -3.45 10.16
CA GLY A 122 -7.62 -3.12 9.97
C GLY A 122 -7.46 -1.78 9.26
N VAL A 123 -6.37 -1.07 9.53
CA VAL A 123 -6.02 0.19 8.88
C VAL A 123 -4.55 0.19 8.55
N LEU A 124 -4.23 0.46 7.28
CA LEU A 124 -2.91 0.85 6.84
C LEU A 124 -2.90 2.36 6.63
N ASP A 125 -2.31 3.08 7.60
CA ASP A 125 -2.22 4.54 7.61
C ASP A 125 -0.83 4.95 7.09
N LEU A 126 -0.78 5.47 5.88
CA LEU A 126 0.44 6.01 5.27
C LEU A 126 0.39 7.53 5.22
N THR A 127 -0.57 8.19 5.87
CA THR A 127 -0.79 9.62 5.78
C THR A 127 0.13 10.37 6.72
N SER A 128 0.76 11.42 6.21
CA SER A 128 1.52 12.36 7.01
C SER A 128 1.22 13.79 6.58
N ALA A 129 1.48 14.74 7.48
CA ALA A 129 1.44 16.17 7.15
C ALA A 129 2.61 16.58 6.21
N VAL A 130 3.63 15.73 6.08
CA VAL A 130 4.80 15.94 5.23
C VAL A 130 4.66 15.06 3.96
N VAL A 131 5.05 15.62 2.81
CA VAL A 131 4.93 14.98 1.49
C VAL A 131 6.33 14.70 0.90
N PRO A 132 6.57 13.51 0.30
CA PRO A 132 5.68 12.35 0.27
C PRO A 132 5.45 11.76 1.67
N SER A 133 4.27 11.16 1.88
CA SER A 133 3.93 10.50 3.13
C SER A 133 4.63 9.12 3.23
N GLY A 134 4.06 8.16 3.96
CA GLY A 134 4.60 6.80 4.07
C GLY A 134 4.71 6.09 2.71
N THR A 135 5.76 5.26 2.57
CA THR A 135 5.96 4.42 1.38
C THR A 135 5.75 2.94 1.71
N LEU A 136 4.94 2.26 0.90
CA LEU A 136 4.82 0.80 0.92
C LEU A 136 5.51 0.19 -0.32
N TYR A 137 6.36 -0.79 -0.09
CA TYR A 137 6.82 -1.74 -1.11
C TYR A 137 6.07 -3.05 -0.91
N LEU A 138 5.42 -3.55 -1.96
CA LEU A 138 4.66 -4.80 -1.94
C LEU A 138 5.10 -5.72 -3.08
N GLY A 139 5.58 -6.91 -2.72
CA GLY A 139 6.01 -7.94 -3.66
C GLY A 139 4.91 -8.95 -4.06
N GLY A 140 3.90 -9.17 -3.22
CA GLY A 140 2.77 -10.06 -3.47
C GLY A 140 1.43 -9.33 -3.64
N ASP A 141 0.34 -9.99 -3.26
CA ASP A 141 -1.02 -9.53 -3.52
C ASP A 141 -1.49 -8.48 -2.52
N TRP A 142 -2.33 -7.55 -2.99
CA TRP A 142 -3.05 -6.58 -2.17
C TRP A 142 -4.49 -7.05 -1.99
N LEU A 143 -4.84 -7.39 -0.75
CA LEU A 143 -6.22 -7.68 -0.35
C LEU A 143 -6.69 -6.65 0.68
N ASN A 144 -7.68 -5.82 0.31
CA ASN A 144 -8.33 -4.91 1.25
C ASN A 144 -9.82 -5.24 1.39
N LEU A 145 -10.17 -5.78 2.54
CA LEU A 145 -11.54 -6.19 2.89
C LEU A 145 -12.33 -5.09 3.62
N GLU A 146 -11.73 -3.91 3.83
CA GLU A 146 -12.42 -2.74 4.37
C GLU A 146 -13.14 -1.92 3.29
N ASP A 147 -13.92 -0.93 3.73
CA ASP A 147 -14.57 0.07 2.89
C ASP A 147 -13.52 1.04 2.29
N GLU A 148 -13.72 1.52 1.06
CA GLU A 148 -12.90 2.53 0.37
C GLU A 148 -12.57 3.74 1.26
N LEU A 149 -13.50 4.17 2.13
CA LEU A 149 -13.28 5.31 3.02
C LEU A 149 -12.20 5.06 4.10
N LYS A 150 -11.74 3.82 4.26
CA LYS A 150 -10.74 3.43 5.26
C LYS A 150 -9.31 3.46 4.75
N PHE A 151 -9.11 3.34 3.44
CA PHE A 151 -7.82 3.60 2.82
C PHE A 151 -7.92 4.91 2.04
N GLN A 152 -7.65 6.01 2.71
CA GLN A 152 -7.68 7.36 2.14
C GLN A 152 -6.37 8.03 2.48
N GLU A 153 -5.32 7.58 1.80
CA GLU A 153 -3.93 7.94 2.13
C GLU A 153 -3.38 9.00 1.17
N PRO A 154 -3.76 10.29 1.30
CA PRO A 154 -3.25 11.34 0.43
C PRO A 154 -1.72 11.42 0.54
N ASN A 155 -1.10 11.54 -0.63
CA ASN A 155 0.36 11.68 -0.78
C ASN A 155 1.18 10.44 -0.38
N SER A 156 0.55 9.29 -0.12
CA SER A 156 1.24 8.01 0.02
C SER A 156 1.86 7.55 -1.30
N VAL A 157 2.88 6.69 -1.18
CA VAL A 157 3.52 6.03 -2.33
C VAL A 157 3.40 4.53 -2.17
N ILE A 158 2.67 3.89 -3.09
CA ILE A 158 2.55 2.44 -3.18
C ILE A 158 3.41 1.97 -4.35
N ILE A 159 4.33 1.06 -4.08
CA ILE A 159 5.23 0.48 -5.08
C ILE A 159 4.94 -1.00 -5.17
N LEU A 160 4.45 -1.45 -6.33
CA LEU A 160 4.29 -2.86 -6.62
C LEU A 160 5.57 -3.37 -7.31
N ASN A 161 6.30 -4.23 -6.62
CA ASN A 161 7.65 -4.64 -6.99
C ASN A 161 7.85 -6.17 -7.03
N GLY A 162 6.78 -6.93 -7.24
CA GLY A 162 6.80 -8.38 -7.37
C GLY A 162 7.57 -8.89 -8.58
N ASN A 163 7.89 -10.18 -8.55
CA ASN A 163 8.54 -10.92 -9.64
C ASN A 163 7.59 -11.87 -10.39
N VAL A 164 6.35 -11.99 -9.90
CA VAL A 164 5.23 -12.73 -10.49
C VAL A 164 4.05 -11.78 -10.65
N ASP A 165 2.95 -12.29 -11.23
CA ASP A 165 1.70 -11.54 -11.28
C ASP A 165 1.27 -11.17 -9.85
N GLN A 166 0.90 -9.91 -9.66
CA GLN A 166 0.33 -9.40 -8.40
C GLN A 166 -1.11 -9.01 -8.66
N THR A 167 -1.97 -9.13 -7.65
CA THR A 167 -3.36 -8.71 -7.73
C THR A 167 -3.69 -7.57 -6.78
N ILE A 168 -4.68 -6.76 -7.15
CA ILE A 168 -5.40 -5.87 -6.22
C ILE A 168 -6.84 -6.35 -6.17
N THR A 169 -7.28 -6.75 -4.98
CA THR A 169 -8.64 -7.21 -4.70
C THR A 169 -9.20 -6.42 -3.52
N THR A 170 -10.33 -5.75 -3.74
CA THR A 170 -10.96 -4.85 -2.78
C THR A 170 -12.49 -4.98 -2.77
N THR A 171 -13.17 -4.41 -1.78
CA THR A 171 -14.65 -4.46 -1.71
C THR A 171 -15.35 -3.41 -2.58
N GLY A 172 -14.59 -2.42 -3.04
CA GLY A 172 -15.00 -1.32 -3.92
C GLY A 172 -13.77 -0.66 -4.57
N PRO A 173 -13.90 0.47 -5.28
CA PRO A 173 -12.74 1.16 -5.84
C PRO A 173 -11.69 1.49 -4.77
N GLU A 174 -10.42 1.20 -5.07
CA GLU A 174 -9.30 1.54 -4.17
C GLU A 174 -8.65 2.85 -4.62
N VAL A 175 -8.45 3.80 -3.70
CA VAL A 175 -7.89 5.11 -4.02
C VAL A 175 -6.41 5.16 -3.68
N LEU A 176 -5.56 5.21 -4.70
CA LEU A 176 -4.11 5.25 -4.55
C LEU A 176 -3.59 6.65 -4.89
N ALA A 177 -2.82 7.25 -3.99
CA ALA A 177 -2.23 8.57 -4.24
C ALA A 177 -1.19 8.51 -5.36
N THR A 178 -0.07 7.87 -5.10
CA THR A 178 0.93 7.52 -6.10
C THR A 178 1.02 6.01 -6.19
N LEU A 179 0.74 5.45 -7.36
CA LEU A 179 0.99 4.05 -7.66
C LEU A 179 2.18 3.97 -8.61
N ARG A 180 3.24 3.30 -8.17
CA ARG A 180 4.40 2.97 -8.99
C ARG A 180 4.42 1.49 -9.30
N ILE A 181 4.43 1.16 -10.58
CA ILE A 181 4.62 -0.20 -11.08
C ILE A 181 6.11 -0.37 -11.35
N GLN A 182 6.78 -1.11 -10.47
CA GLN A 182 8.23 -1.35 -10.52
C GLN A 182 8.52 -2.85 -10.35
N LYS A 183 7.87 -3.65 -11.18
CA LYS A 183 7.94 -5.11 -11.14
C LYS A 183 9.21 -5.62 -11.80
N THR A 184 9.73 -6.72 -11.29
CA THR A 184 10.87 -7.45 -11.91
C THR A 184 10.39 -8.60 -12.82
N GLY A 185 9.11 -8.96 -12.73
CA GLY A 185 8.44 -9.96 -13.56
C GLY A 185 6.92 -9.94 -13.32
N GLY A 186 6.17 -10.54 -14.25
CA GLY A 186 4.69 -10.56 -14.22
C GLY A 186 4.03 -9.19 -14.46
N ASP A 187 2.70 -9.19 -14.40
CA ASP A 187 1.84 -8.01 -14.50
C ASP A 187 1.17 -7.67 -13.15
N LEU A 188 0.63 -6.45 -13.03
CA LEU A 188 -0.44 -6.18 -12.07
C LEU A 188 -1.76 -6.56 -12.72
N VAL A 189 -2.50 -7.51 -12.13
CA VAL A 189 -3.82 -7.91 -12.58
C VAL A 189 -4.87 -7.35 -11.64
N LEU A 190 -5.78 -6.52 -12.15
CA LEU A 190 -6.83 -5.93 -11.32
C LEU A 190 -8.02 -6.88 -11.20
N ASN A 191 -8.38 -7.21 -9.96
CA ASN A 191 -9.63 -7.88 -9.60
C ASN A 191 -10.68 -6.88 -9.10
N SER A 192 -10.31 -5.61 -8.94
CA SER A 192 -11.16 -4.52 -8.48
C SER A 192 -10.71 -3.20 -9.10
N PRO A 193 -11.62 -2.23 -9.32
CA PRO A 193 -11.25 -0.94 -9.90
C PRO A 193 -10.31 -0.14 -8.99
N ILE A 194 -9.48 0.70 -9.59
CA ILE A 194 -8.57 1.59 -8.86
C ILE A 194 -8.67 3.03 -9.38
N ASP A 195 -8.53 3.96 -8.45
CA ASP A 195 -8.50 5.40 -8.68
C ASP A 195 -7.10 5.94 -8.37
N ILE A 196 -6.43 6.51 -9.37
CA ILE A 196 -5.14 7.18 -9.20
C ILE A 196 -5.39 8.66 -8.94
N ARG A 197 -5.06 9.11 -7.72
CA ARG A 197 -5.29 10.49 -7.29
C ARG A 197 -4.22 11.45 -7.76
N THR A 198 -2.94 11.08 -7.73
CA THR A 198 -1.81 11.97 -8.04
C THR A 198 -1.00 11.49 -9.23
N GLU A 199 -0.40 10.30 -9.14
CA GLU A 199 0.52 9.82 -10.18
C GLU A 199 0.43 8.30 -10.39
N LEU A 200 0.41 7.90 -11.66
CA LEU A 200 0.68 6.54 -12.10
C LEU A 200 2.06 6.50 -12.75
N ASP A 201 3.04 5.93 -12.06
CA ASP A 201 4.41 5.76 -12.54
C ASP A 201 4.60 4.35 -13.10
N LEU A 202 4.78 4.25 -14.41
CA LEU A 202 4.92 3.00 -15.16
C LEU A 202 6.38 2.68 -15.44
N SER A 203 7.15 2.41 -14.38
CA SER A 203 8.60 2.15 -14.50
C SER A 203 8.90 0.77 -15.12
N SER A 204 8.24 -0.30 -14.67
CA SER A 204 8.42 -1.67 -15.21
C SER A 204 7.26 -2.60 -14.86
N GLY A 205 6.70 -3.32 -15.85
CA GLY A 205 5.55 -4.20 -15.69
C GLY A 205 4.24 -3.55 -16.16
N ARG A 206 3.27 -4.33 -16.63
CA ARG A 206 2.00 -3.79 -17.14
C ARG A 206 0.91 -3.85 -16.07
N ILE A 207 -0.12 -3.02 -16.24
CA ILE A 207 -1.40 -3.18 -15.55
C ILE A 207 -2.37 -3.85 -16.52
N THR A 208 -2.86 -5.04 -16.21
CA THR A 208 -3.88 -5.75 -16.99
C THR A 208 -5.23 -5.60 -16.30
N ASN A 209 -6.21 -5.08 -17.02
CA ASN A 209 -7.50 -4.72 -16.45
C ASN A 209 -8.64 -4.80 -17.48
N THR A 210 -9.89 -4.75 -17.01
CA THR A 210 -11.08 -4.72 -17.88
C THR A 210 -11.91 -3.45 -17.68
N ALA A 211 -13.04 -3.34 -18.38
CA ALA A 211 -13.97 -2.23 -18.19
C ALA A 211 -14.67 -2.25 -16.82
N THR A 212 -14.71 -3.40 -16.14
CA THR A 212 -15.26 -3.54 -14.78
C THR A 212 -14.20 -3.17 -13.75
N GLU A 213 -13.00 -3.75 -13.88
CA GLU A 213 -11.84 -3.44 -13.03
C GLU A 213 -11.07 -2.26 -13.62
N LEU A 214 -11.75 -1.12 -13.77
CA LEU A 214 -11.23 0.04 -14.49
C LEU A 214 -10.09 0.73 -13.71
N VAL A 215 -9.06 1.19 -14.44
CA VAL A 215 -8.11 2.18 -13.94
C VAL A 215 -8.63 3.58 -14.26
N SER A 216 -8.75 4.42 -13.25
CA SER A 216 -9.28 5.78 -13.37
C SER A 216 -8.27 6.81 -12.84
N MET A 217 -7.86 7.72 -13.72
CA MET A 217 -6.96 8.82 -13.39
C MET A 217 -7.79 10.05 -12.99
N ARG A 218 -7.71 10.48 -11.72
CA ARG A 218 -8.49 11.62 -11.20
C ARG A 218 -8.10 12.95 -11.85
N ALA A 219 -8.91 14.00 -11.65
CA ALA A 219 -8.59 15.33 -12.16
C ALA A 219 -7.24 15.82 -11.59
N GLY A 220 -6.35 16.34 -12.46
CA GLY A 220 -5.00 16.77 -12.09
C GLY A 220 -3.96 15.66 -11.96
N SER A 221 -4.34 14.38 -11.99
CA SER A 221 -3.37 13.27 -11.93
C SER A 221 -2.56 13.16 -13.23
N VAL A 222 -1.35 12.63 -13.12
CA VAL A 222 -0.42 12.42 -14.23
C VAL A 222 -0.04 10.95 -14.39
N ALA A 223 0.43 10.58 -15.59
CA ALA A 223 1.07 9.31 -15.83
C ALA A 223 2.47 9.54 -16.38
N SER A 224 3.45 8.76 -15.93
CA SER A 224 4.87 8.92 -16.23
C SER A 224 5.52 7.57 -16.59
N ASN A 225 6.71 7.63 -17.20
CA ASN A 225 7.60 6.50 -17.50
C ASN A 225 7.06 5.36 -18.40
N ALA A 226 5.86 5.50 -18.94
CA ALA A 226 5.29 4.50 -19.85
C ALA A 226 6.21 4.15 -21.02
N SER A 227 6.30 2.86 -21.33
CA SER A 227 7.17 2.28 -22.36
C SER A 227 6.61 0.94 -22.85
N ASP A 228 7.25 0.31 -23.84
CA ASP A 228 6.84 -1.03 -24.30
C ASP A 228 6.94 -2.12 -23.23
N ILE A 229 7.67 -1.88 -22.14
CA ILE A 229 7.77 -2.79 -20.99
C ILE A 229 6.82 -2.41 -19.84
N SER A 230 6.13 -1.27 -19.91
CA SER A 230 5.23 -0.81 -18.86
C SER A 230 4.14 0.13 -19.38
N PHE A 231 2.91 -0.37 -19.40
CA PHE A 231 1.72 0.33 -19.88
C PHE A 231 0.44 -0.27 -19.29
N VAL A 232 -0.69 0.40 -19.47
CA VAL A 232 -2.01 -0.13 -19.14
C VAL A 232 -2.52 -0.99 -20.30
N HIS A 233 -2.55 -2.30 -20.08
CA HIS A 233 -3.06 -3.33 -20.99
C HIS A 233 -4.56 -3.57 -20.77
N GLY A 234 -5.34 -2.53 -21.03
CA GLY A 234 -6.79 -2.50 -20.81
C GLY A 234 -7.33 -1.08 -20.97
N PRO A 235 -8.60 -0.84 -20.64
CA PRO A 235 -9.16 0.50 -20.66
C PRO A 235 -8.59 1.35 -19.51
N LEU A 236 -8.29 2.61 -19.80
CA LEU A 236 -7.87 3.64 -18.85
C LEU A 236 -8.80 4.84 -19.01
N GLN A 237 -9.38 5.31 -17.90
CA GLN A 237 -10.17 6.53 -17.88
C GLN A 237 -9.35 7.70 -17.34
N LYS A 238 -9.50 8.88 -17.94
CA LYS A 238 -9.04 10.16 -17.40
C LYS A 238 -10.22 11.04 -17.08
N LEU A 239 -10.30 11.49 -15.83
CA LEU A 239 -11.25 12.50 -15.39
C LEU A 239 -10.63 13.90 -15.47
N GLY A 240 -11.47 14.88 -15.78
CA GLY A 240 -11.10 16.29 -15.77
C GLY A 240 -10.87 16.89 -17.16
N ASN A 241 -10.25 18.06 -17.18
CA ASN A 241 -10.11 18.90 -18.37
C ASN A 241 -8.67 19.32 -18.67
N THR A 242 -7.69 18.66 -18.04
CA THR A 242 -6.27 18.85 -18.33
C THR A 242 -5.86 17.93 -19.49
N PRO A 243 -4.98 18.39 -20.41
CA PRO A 243 -4.37 17.51 -21.40
C PRO A 243 -3.76 16.26 -20.75
N PHE A 244 -3.86 15.13 -21.44
CA PHE A 244 -3.39 13.84 -20.93
C PHE A 244 -2.96 12.94 -22.08
N THR A 245 -1.84 12.24 -21.92
CA THR A 245 -1.44 11.17 -22.82
C THR A 245 -1.73 9.85 -22.14
N PHE A 246 -2.64 9.06 -22.70
CA PHE A 246 -3.00 7.77 -22.15
C PHE A 246 -1.86 6.77 -22.37
N PRO A 247 -1.24 6.21 -21.31
CA PRO A 247 -0.21 5.18 -21.42
C PRO A 247 -0.82 3.79 -21.67
N VAL A 248 -1.70 3.67 -22.67
CA VAL A 248 -2.37 2.41 -23.01
C VAL A 248 -1.57 1.62 -24.04
N GLY A 249 -1.70 0.30 -24.04
CA GLY A 249 -1.00 -0.57 -24.99
C GLY A 249 -1.67 -1.94 -25.13
N LYS A 250 -1.15 -2.75 -26.06
CA LYS A 250 -1.65 -4.11 -26.32
C LYS A 250 -0.49 -5.06 -26.61
N GLY A 251 -0.55 -6.27 -26.04
CA GLY A 251 0.49 -7.28 -26.22
C GLY A 251 1.81 -6.82 -25.61
N THR A 252 2.77 -6.45 -26.45
CA THR A 252 4.10 -5.98 -26.05
C THR A 252 4.38 -4.54 -26.46
N ASN A 253 3.38 -3.79 -26.95
CA ASN A 253 3.59 -2.46 -27.51
C ASN A 253 2.74 -1.42 -26.79
N LEU A 254 3.39 -0.34 -26.38
CA LEU A 254 2.74 0.90 -25.99
C LEU A 254 2.12 1.56 -27.23
N ARG A 255 0.86 1.97 -27.13
CA ARG A 255 0.11 2.65 -28.20
C ARG A 255 -0.56 3.88 -27.60
N PRO A 256 0.21 4.93 -27.28
CA PRO A 256 -0.32 6.04 -26.50
C PRO A 256 -1.27 6.88 -27.36
N CYS A 257 -2.29 7.47 -26.74
CA CYS A 257 -3.16 8.44 -27.40
C CYS A 257 -3.23 9.74 -26.59
N GLY A 258 -3.20 10.87 -27.29
CA GLY A 258 -3.20 12.19 -26.68
C GLY A 258 -4.59 12.80 -26.63
N LEU A 259 -4.91 13.45 -25.51
CA LEU A 259 -6.10 14.26 -25.32
C LEU A 259 -5.67 15.70 -25.02
N THR A 260 -6.19 16.65 -25.80
CA THR A 260 -5.86 18.08 -25.71
C THR A 260 -7.10 18.93 -25.99
N GLY A 261 -7.09 20.21 -25.59
CA GLY A 261 -8.16 21.16 -25.95
C GLY A 261 -9.51 20.86 -25.30
N ILE A 262 -9.52 20.32 -24.09
CA ILE A 262 -10.73 19.91 -23.39
C ILE A 262 -11.44 21.16 -22.84
N THR A 263 -12.71 21.35 -23.20
CA THR A 263 -13.54 22.49 -22.76
C THR A 263 -14.60 22.14 -21.72
N GLY A 264 -14.68 20.86 -21.31
CA GLY A 264 -15.62 20.36 -20.28
C GLY A 264 -15.22 20.67 -18.83
N GLY A 265 -16.11 20.37 -17.89
CA GLY A 265 -15.86 20.48 -16.45
C GLY A 265 -15.05 19.31 -15.88
N SER A 266 -14.62 19.42 -14.61
CA SER A 266 -13.76 18.44 -13.93
C SER A 266 -14.36 17.04 -13.77
N GLY A 267 -15.68 16.88 -13.93
CA GLY A 267 -16.39 15.60 -13.92
C GLY A 267 -16.48 14.90 -15.28
N SER A 268 -15.92 15.49 -16.36
CA SER A 268 -15.90 14.84 -17.68
C SER A 268 -14.90 13.68 -17.68
N GLY A 269 -15.29 12.53 -18.23
CA GLY A 269 -14.44 11.33 -18.32
C GLY A 269 -14.16 10.93 -19.77
N PHE A 270 -12.91 10.62 -20.06
CA PHE A 270 -12.46 10.11 -21.36
C PHE A 270 -11.81 8.74 -21.15
N THR A 271 -12.26 7.72 -21.88
CA THR A 271 -11.70 6.38 -21.78
C THR A 271 -10.98 6.00 -23.06
N ALA A 272 -9.76 5.49 -22.94
CA ALA A 272 -8.97 4.96 -24.03
C ALA A 272 -8.55 3.52 -23.74
N GLY A 273 -8.38 2.73 -24.80
CA GLY A 273 -7.81 1.39 -24.74
C GLY A 273 -7.25 1.02 -26.11
N ALA A 274 -6.22 0.19 -26.16
CA ALA A 274 -5.63 -0.25 -27.40
C ALA A 274 -6.43 -1.41 -28.02
N SER A 275 -6.92 -1.23 -29.25
CA SER A 275 -7.49 -2.29 -30.07
C SER A 275 -6.39 -3.27 -30.53
N PRO A 276 -6.72 -4.56 -30.80
CA PRO A 276 -5.81 -5.50 -31.48
C PRO A 276 -5.13 -4.88 -32.70
#